data_AF-A0A0P7GB77-F1
#
_entry.id   AF-A0A0P7GB77-F1
#
_cell.length_a   1.000
_cell.length_b   1.000
_cell.length_c   1.000
_cell.angle_alpha   90.00
_cell.angle_beta   90.00
_cell.angle_gamma   90.00
#
_symmetry.space_group_name_H-M   'P 1'
#
loop_
_entity.id
_entity.type
_entity.pdbx_description
1 polymer ?
#
loop_
_entity_poly.entity_id
_entity_poly.type
_entity_poly.pdbx_seq_one_letter_code
_entity_poly.pdbx_strand_id
1 'polypeptide(L)'
;MKQYFLNNGYAVFEPNVRGSSGYGKEYASLDDVRNRMDSVKDLKAGVEWLQDHPDADADRIVAYGGSYGGFMVLSALTEYPDLWAAGVDVVGIANFVTFLENTSDWRRSLREAEYGSLDEDREFLQEISPTNNIENISAPLFVLHGENDPRVPVSEAEQIVDDVRDQGVPVRKLIFDDEGHGFSKLENRKQAYSAVVEFLDEHV
;
A
#
# COMPACT_ATOMS: atom_id res chain seq x y z
N MET A 1 -2.12 -4.53 -15.64
CA MET A 1 -2.55 -3.20 -15.21
C MET A 1 -1.82 -2.06 -15.93
N LYS A 2 -0.47 -2.00 -15.95
CA LYS A 2 0.31 -0.89 -16.58
C LYS A 2 -0.21 -0.37 -17.92
N GLN A 3 -0.33 -1.26 -18.92
CA GLN A 3 -0.83 -0.87 -20.25
C GLN A 3 -2.29 -0.40 -20.24
N TYR A 4 -3.09 -0.86 -19.28
CA TYR A 4 -4.46 -0.39 -19.10
C TYR A 4 -4.49 1.04 -18.52
N PHE A 5 -3.63 1.36 -17.55
CA PHE A 5 -3.46 2.73 -17.06
C PHE A 5 -3.02 3.68 -18.17
N LEU A 6 -1.99 3.31 -18.94
CA LEU A 6 -1.52 4.11 -20.08
C LEU A 6 -2.63 4.36 -21.11
N ASN A 7 -3.45 3.34 -21.40
CA ASN A 7 -4.57 3.48 -22.33
C ASN A 7 -5.70 4.37 -21.81
N ASN A 8 -5.78 4.59 -20.49
CA ASN A 8 -6.76 5.49 -19.85
C ASN A 8 -6.14 6.86 -19.50
N GLY A 9 -4.95 7.19 -20.00
CA GLY A 9 -4.36 8.52 -19.85
C GLY A 9 -3.49 8.72 -18.61
N TYR A 10 -3.19 7.67 -17.85
CA TYR A 10 -2.32 7.73 -16.68
C TYR A 10 -0.89 7.34 -17.03
N ALA A 11 0.09 8.18 -16.66
CA ALA A 11 1.50 7.79 -16.66
C ALA A 11 1.79 6.79 -15.52
N VAL A 12 2.79 5.93 -15.72
CA VAL A 12 3.17 4.90 -14.72
C VAL A 12 4.65 5.07 -14.35
N PHE A 13 4.90 5.32 -13.07
CA PHE A 13 6.24 5.41 -12.48
C PHE A 13 6.40 4.28 -11.45
N GLU A 14 7.40 3.41 -11.65
CA GLU A 14 7.63 2.21 -10.83
C GLU A 14 9.09 2.14 -10.38
N PRO A 15 9.48 2.94 -9.37
CA PRO A 15 10.84 2.92 -8.85
C PRO A 15 11.10 1.64 -8.03
N ASN A 16 12.33 1.15 -8.09
CA ASN A 16 12.83 0.15 -7.16
C ASN A 16 13.37 0.86 -5.91
N VAL A 17 12.50 1.11 -4.93
CA VAL A 17 12.87 1.69 -3.62
C VAL A 17 13.90 0.81 -2.90
N ARG A 18 14.62 1.36 -1.92
CA ARG A 18 15.54 0.56 -1.09
C ARG A 18 14.80 -0.61 -0.44
N GLY A 19 15.48 -1.76 -0.31
CA GLY A 19 14.84 -3.04 -0.03
C GLY A 19 14.56 -3.89 -1.28
N SER A 20 14.55 -3.27 -2.47
CA SER A 20 14.31 -4.00 -3.71
C SER A 20 15.44 -4.98 -4.06
N SER A 21 15.06 -6.15 -4.58
CA SER A 21 16.00 -7.13 -5.12
C SER A 21 16.66 -6.67 -6.42
N GLY A 22 17.77 -7.31 -6.82
CA GLY A 22 18.47 -7.03 -8.08
C GLY A 22 19.63 -6.04 -7.98
N TYR A 23 19.82 -5.40 -6.83
CA TYR A 23 20.86 -4.37 -6.59
C TYR A 23 21.93 -4.80 -5.56
N GLY A 24 21.97 -6.09 -5.21
CA GLY A 24 22.88 -6.65 -4.22
C GLY A 24 22.24 -6.84 -2.84
N LYS A 25 22.87 -7.67 -1.99
CA LYS A 25 22.35 -8.00 -0.66
C LYS A 25 22.21 -6.78 0.25
N GLU A 26 23.18 -5.88 0.16
CA GLU A 26 23.18 -4.64 0.96
C GLU A 26 21.95 -3.79 0.64
N TYR A 27 21.67 -3.52 -0.65
CA TYR A 27 20.50 -2.73 -1.05
C TYR A 27 19.17 -3.41 -0.67
N ALA A 28 19.11 -4.74 -0.75
CA ALA A 28 17.93 -5.51 -0.37
C ALA A 28 17.65 -5.51 1.14
N SER A 29 18.64 -5.19 1.98
CA SER A 29 18.49 -5.08 3.44
C SER A 29 18.28 -3.65 3.95
N LEU A 30 18.21 -2.65 3.05
CA LEU A 30 18.15 -1.24 3.43
C LEU A 30 16.80 -0.80 4.03
N ASP A 31 15.77 -1.64 4.00
CA ASP A 31 14.49 -1.41 4.68
C ASP A 31 14.17 -2.49 5.72
N ASP A 32 15.17 -3.28 6.13
CA ASP A 32 15.00 -4.28 7.19
C ASP A 32 14.76 -3.62 8.55
N VAL A 33 13.81 -4.19 9.30
CA VAL A 33 13.44 -3.88 10.67
C VAL A 33 13.24 -2.37 10.86
N ARG A 34 14.12 -1.71 11.64
CA ARG A 34 13.98 -0.30 11.99
C ARG A 34 14.20 0.66 10.83
N ASN A 35 14.73 0.17 9.71
CA ASN A 35 14.89 0.95 8.49
C ASN A 35 13.65 0.88 7.59
N ARG A 36 12.57 0.18 7.99
CA ARG A 36 11.38 -0.04 7.16
C ARG A 36 10.81 1.23 6.53
N MET A 37 10.76 2.32 7.28
CA MET A 37 10.22 3.60 6.80
C MET A 37 11.15 4.34 5.83
N ASP A 38 12.39 3.89 5.65
CA ASP A 38 13.29 4.51 4.69
C ASP A 38 12.89 4.23 3.24
N SER A 39 12.22 3.12 2.95
CA SER A 39 11.63 2.87 1.63
C SER A 39 10.43 3.81 1.36
N VAL A 40 9.67 4.18 2.39
CA VAL A 40 8.59 5.18 2.30
C VAL A 40 9.15 6.57 1.97
N LYS A 41 10.32 6.93 2.52
CA LYS A 41 11.05 8.16 2.15
C LYS A 41 11.45 8.18 0.67
N ASP A 42 11.76 7.02 0.08
CA ASP A 42 12.07 6.94 -1.35
C ASP A 42 10.85 7.25 -2.22
N LEU A 43 9.61 6.99 -1.75
CA LEU A 43 8.40 7.41 -2.45
C LEU A 43 8.27 8.93 -2.49
N LYS A 44 8.52 9.62 -1.36
CA LYS A 44 8.56 11.09 -1.32
C LYS A 44 9.60 11.65 -2.28
N ALA A 45 10.82 11.09 -2.28
CA ALA A 45 11.86 11.52 -3.21
C ALA A 45 11.47 11.27 -4.68
N GLY A 46 10.74 10.18 -4.96
CA GLY A 46 10.17 9.90 -6.27
C GLY A 46 9.12 10.94 -6.69
N VAL A 47 8.24 11.34 -5.78
CA VAL A 47 7.25 12.42 -6.01
C VAL A 47 7.93 13.75 -6.28
N GLU A 48 8.91 14.14 -5.45
CA GLU A 48 9.67 15.39 -5.66
C GLU A 48 10.35 15.41 -7.03
N TRP A 49 10.91 14.28 -7.48
CA TRP A 49 11.47 14.16 -8.82
C TRP A 49 10.41 14.28 -9.93
N LEU A 50 9.22 13.70 -9.73
CA LEU A 50 8.10 13.81 -10.68
C LEU A 50 7.57 15.24 -10.77
N GLN A 51 7.49 15.98 -9.65
CA GLN A 51 7.01 17.36 -9.63
C GLN A 51 7.87 18.31 -10.49
N ASP A 52 9.16 18.02 -10.62
CA ASP A 52 10.08 18.75 -11.50
C ASP A 52 10.07 18.24 -12.96
N HIS A 53 9.31 17.18 -13.26
CA HIS A 53 9.30 16.55 -14.58
C HIS A 53 8.18 17.14 -15.46
N PRO A 54 8.49 17.61 -16.69
CA PRO A 54 7.53 18.35 -17.52
C PRO A 54 6.33 17.52 -17.98
N ASP A 55 6.44 16.20 -17.95
CA ASP A 55 5.40 15.27 -18.39
C ASP A 55 4.51 14.76 -17.23
N ALA A 56 4.75 15.22 -16.00
CA ALA A 56 3.97 14.86 -14.82
C ALA A 56 3.15 16.05 -14.32
N ASP A 57 1.90 15.79 -13.96
CA ASP A 57 1.04 16.76 -13.28
C ASP A 57 1.23 16.61 -11.77
N ALA A 58 1.88 17.59 -11.15
CA ALA A 58 2.25 17.59 -9.74
C ALA A 58 1.05 17.51 -8.79
N ASP A 59 -0.13 17.98 -9.22
CA ASP A 59 -1.35 17.99 -8.41
C ASP A 59 -2.16 16.68 -8.54
N ARG A 60 -1.72 15.74 -9.40
CA ARG A 60 -2.46 14.53 -9.78
C ARG A 60 -1.68 13.24 -9.56
N ILE A 61 -0.85 13.22 -8.52
CA ILE A 61 -0.02 12.05 -8.21
C ILE A 61 -0.80 11.06 -7.34
N VAL A 62 -0.78 9.79 -7.75
CA VAL A 62 -1.51 8.69 -7.09
C VAL A 62 -0.54 7.67 -6.54
N ALA A 63 -0.74 7.24 -5.30
CA ALA A 63 -0.05 6.08 -4.74
C ALA A 63 -0.84 4.80 -5.09
N TYR A 64 -0.21 3.83 -5.77
CA TYR A 64 -0.82 2.54 -6.10
C TYR A 64 0.13 1.42 -5.71
N GLY A 65 -0.37 0.39 -5.02
CA GLY A 65 0.48 -0.70 -4.57
C GLY A 65 -0.32 -1.89 -4.07
N GLY A 66 0.33 -3.06 -4.10
CA GLY A 66 -0.27 -4.28 -3.57
C GLY A 66 0.63 -5.04 -2.62
N SER A 67 0.04 -5.76 -1.66
CA SER A 67 0.77 -6.50 -0.61
C SER A 67 1.66 -5.55 0.21
N TYR A 68 2.97 -5.76 0.24
CA TYR A 68 3.90 -4.78 0.81
C TYR A 68 3.76 -3.39 0.15
N GLY A 69 3.47 -3.32 -1.15
CA GLY A 69 3.16 -2.07 -1.81
C GLY A 69 1.87 -1.41 -1.31
N GLY A 70 0.91 -2.18 -0.81
CA GLY A 70 -0.31 -1.66 -0.18
C GLY A 70 0.01 -1.00 1.17
N PHE A 71 0.87 -1.63 1.99
CA PHE A 71 1.47 -0.97 3.16
C PHE A 71 2.15 0.34 2.76
N MET A 72 2.99 0.32 1.72
CA MET A 72 3.68 1.51 1.24
C MET A 72 2.72 2.63 0.80
N VAL A 73 1.57 2.30 0.20
CA VAL A 73 0.51 3.27 -0.11
C VAL A 73 -0.05 3.88 1.17
N LEU A 74 -0.48 3.07 2.13
CA LEU A 74 -1.07 3.54 3.38
C LEU A 74 -0.06 4.37 4.20
N SER A 75 1.20 3.93 4.27
CA SER A 75 2.29 4.68 4.90
C SER A 75 2.59 5.99 4.19
N ALA A 76 2.57 6.02 2.86
CA ALA A 76 2.80 7.25 2.11
C ALA A 76 1.69 8.29 2.38
N LEU A 77 0.44 7.85 2.44
CA LEU A 77 -0.72 8.70 2.74
C LEU A 77 -0.73 9.23 4.17
N THR A 78 -0.20 8.46 5.13
CA THR A 78 -0.14 8.86 6.55
C THR A 78 1.08 9.74 6.85
N GLU A 79 2.25 9.43 6.28
CA GLU A 79 3.49 10.19 6.51
C GLU A 79 3.58 11.48 5.69
N TYR A 80 3.03 11.47 4.47
CA TYR A 80 3.12 12.57 3.51
C TYR A 80 1.76 12.91 2.89
N PRO A 81 0.74 13.26 3.71
CA PRO A 81 -0.65 13.37 3.26
C PRO A 81 -0.87 14.43 2.18
N ASP A 82 -0.05 15.48 2.14
CA ASP A 82 -0.19 16.59 1.18
C ASP A 82 0.34 16.26 -0.23
N LEU A 83 0.95 15.09 -0.45
CA LEU A 83 1.57 14.73 -1.72
C LEU A 83 0.65 13.97 -2.70
N TRP A 84 -0.49 13.48 -2.23
CA TRP A 84 -1.26 12.46 -2.94
C TRP A 84 -2.66 12.94 -3.29
N ALA A 85 -3.01 12.87 -4.57
CA ALA A 85 -4.37 13.12 -5.05
C ALA A 85 -5.32 11.97 -4.70
N ALA A 86 -4.81 10.73 -4.67
CA ALA A 86 -5.54 9.54 -4.25
C ALA A 86 -4.58 8.39 -3.90
N GLY A 87 -5.11 7.39 -3.19
CA GLY A 87 -4.42 6.12 -2.92
C GLY A 87 -5.23 4.90 -3.36
N VAL A 88 -4.53 3.86 -3.83
CA VAL A 88 -5.11 2.56 -4.17
C VAL A 88 -4.31 1.45 -3.51
N ASP A 89 -4.89 0.87 -2.48
CA ASP A 89 -4.33 -0.25 -1.72
C ASP A 89 -4.95 -1.57 -2.21
N VAL A 90 -4.10 -2.52 -2.59
CA VAL A 90 -4.50 -3.88 -2.98
C VAL A 90 -3.89 -4.90 -2.02
N VAL A 91 -4.69 -5.57 -1.20
CA VAL A 91 -4.23 -6.57 -0.23
C VAL A 91 -3.09 -6.11 0.70
N GLY A 92 -3.12 -4.84 1.11
CA GLY A 92 -2.07 -4.20 1.91
C GLY A 92 -2.09 -4.54 3.39
N ILE A 93 -0.90 -4.45 4.01
CA ILE A 93 -0.74 -4.58 5.46
C ILE A 93 -1.04 -3.21 6.08
N ALA A 94 -2.07 -3.15 6.91
CA ALA A 94 -2.53 -1.92 7.55
C ALA A 94 -1.98 -1.77 8.98
N ASN A 95 -1.72 -2.90 9.64
CA ASN A 95 -1.13 -2.93 10.96
C ASN A 95 -0.19 -4.14 11.08
N PHE A 96 1.10 -3.87 11.34
CA PHE A 96 2.11 -4.93 11.41
C PHE A 96 1.93 -5.84 12.62
N VAL A 97 1.39 -5.32 13.74
CA VAL A 97 1.17 -6.14 14.94
C VAL A 97 0.10 -7.19 14.66
N THR A 98 -1.08 -6.76 14.20
CA THR A 98 -2.18 -7.69 13.88
C THR A 98 -1.80 -8.63 12.74
N PHE A 99 -1.09 -8.14 11.72
CA PHE A 99 -0.57 -8.97 10.63
C PHE A 99 0.38 -10.08 11.13
N LEU A 100 1.34 -9.76 12.01
CA LEU A 100 2.28 -10.75 12.54
C LEU A 100 1.60 -11.69 13.56
N GLU A 101 0.66 -11.21 14.37
CA GLU A 101 -0.13 -12.04 15.28
C GLU A 101 -0.97 -13.09 14.52
N ASN A 102 -1.50 -12.71 13.35
CA ASN A 102 -2.26 -13.61 12.47
C ASN A 102 -1.36 -14.45 11.53
N THR A 103 -0.06 -14.21 11.50
CA THR A 103 0.88 -15.01 10.70
C THR A 103 1.31 -16.25 11.48
N SER A 104 1.20 -17.43 10.86
CA SER A 104 1.64 -18.70 11.47
C SER A 104 3.10 -18.66 11.95
N ASP A 105 3.40 -19.25 13.10
CA ASP A 105 4.70 -19.16 13.79
C ASP A 105 5.93 -19.36 12.88
N TRP A 106 5.94 -20.43 12.07
CA TRP A 106 7.08 -20.73 11.19
C TRP A 106 7.32 -19.64 10.12
N ARG A 107 6.26 -18.97 9.69
CA ARG A 107 6.31 -17.91 8.69
C ARG A 107 6.63 -16.57 9.34
N ARG A 108 6.14 -16.35 10.57
CA ARG A 108 6.48 -15.16 11.36
C ARG A 108 7.99 -15.12 11.61
N SER A 109 8.60 -16.20 12.07
CA SER A 109 10.05 -16.25 12.34
C SER A 109 10.91 -15.99 11.09
N LEU A 110 10.47 -16.38 9.90
CA LEU A 110 11.15 -16.06 8.65
C LEU A 110 11.03 -14.58 8.26
N ARG A 111 9.96 -13.91 8.69
CA ARG A 111 9.71 -12.49 8.41
C ARG A 111 10.37 -11.56 9.41
N GLU A 112 10.75 -12.03 10.60
CA GLU A 112 11.39 -11.20 11.64
C GLU A 112 12.68 -10.53 11.16
N ALA A 113 13.46 -11.21 10.29
CA ALA A 113 14.64 -10.62 9.69
C ALA A 113 14.32 -9.37 8.84
N GLU A 114 13.12 -9.31 8.27
CA GLU A 114 12.66 -8.22 7.41
C GLU A 114 11.85 -7.18 8.20
N TYR A 115 10.86 -7.61 8.99
CA TYR A 115 9.90 -6.70 9.65
C TYR A 115 10.25 -6.35 11.09
N GLY A 116 11.06 -7.17 11.77
CA GLY A 116 11.17 -7.14 13.23
C GLY A 116 10.23 -8.14 13.91
N SER A 117 10.40 -8.30 15.22
CA SER A 117 9.67 -9.29 16.02
C SER A 117 8.62 -8.67 16.94
N LEU A 118 7.56 -9.44 17.24
CA LEU A 118 6.53 -9.02 18.21
C LEU A 118 7.07 -8.92 19.64
N ASP A 119 8.18 -9.59 19.94
CA ASP A 119 8.78 -9.61 21.28
C ASP A 119 9.72 -8.41 21.50
N GLU A 120 10.55 -8.08 20.50
CA GLU A 120 11.58 -7.04 20.63
C GLU A 120 11.19 -5.69 20.00
N ASP A 121 10.36 -5.70 18.95
CA ASP A 121 10.08 -4.53 18.11
C ASP A 121 8.61 -4.07 18.17
N ARG A 122 7.78 -4.60 19.08
CA ARG A 122 6.33 -4.26 19.12
C ARG A 122 6.05 -2.76 19.10
N GLU A 123 6.79 -1.96 19.88
CA GLU A 123 6.59 -0.51 19.91
C GLU A 123 6.87 0.13 18.54
N PHE A 124 7.97 -0.27 17.89
CA PHE A 124 8.30 0.17 16.53
C PHE A 124 7.25 -0.29 15.50
N LEU A 125 6.80 -1.54 15.58
CA LEU A 125 5.74 -2.08 14.71
C LEU A 125 4.43 -1.30 14.88
N GLN A 126 4.10 -0.87 16.10
CA GLN A 126 2.97 0.00 16.37
C GLN A 126 3.17 1.40 15.77
N GLU A 127 4.35 1.99 15.96
CA GLU A 127 4.70 3.31 15.41
C GLU A 127 4.51 3.37 13.89
N ILE A 128 5.03 2.37 13.17
CA ILE A 128 4.99 2.37 11.70
C ILE A 128 3.67 1.85 11.10
N SER A 129 2.73 1.37 11.92
CA SER A 129 1.47 0.80 11.42
C SER A 129 0.52 1.91 10.96
N PRO A 130 0.09 1.93 9.69
CA PRO A 130 -0.80 2.98 9.16
C PRO A 130 -2.08 3.20 9.97
N THR A 131 -2.69 2.16 10.53
CA THR A 131 -3.92 2.31 11.35
C THR A 131 -3.72 3.21 12.57
N ASN A 132 -2.49 3.33 13.08
CA ASN A 132 -2.21 4.13 14.28
C ASN A 132 -1.94 5.60 13.96
N ASN A 133 -1.91 5.98 12.68
CA ASN A 133 -1.70 7.34 12.18
C ASN A 133 -2.78 7.71 11.15
N ILE A 134 -3.94 7.04 11.20
CA ILE A 134 -4.99 7.09 10.19
C ILE A 134 -5.61 8.49 10.04
N GLU A 135 -5.53 9.30 11.10
CA GLU A 135 -5.98 10.69 11.15
C GLU A 135 -5.29 11.61 10.14
N ASN A 136 -4.13 11.18 9.64
CA ASN A 136 -3.38 11.94 8.66
C ASN A 136 -3.87 11.70 7.23
N ILE A 137 -4.55 10.57 6.94
CA ILE A 137 -5.04 10.30 5.59
C ILE A 137 -6.10 11.33 5.21
N SER A 138 -5.79 12.19 4.24
CA SER A 138 -6.70 13.23 3.74
C SER A 138 -7.17 12.99 2.29
N ALA A 139 -6.43 12.18 1.53
CA ALA A 139 -6.73 11.87 0.13
C ALA A 139 -7.76 10.74 0.02
N PRO A 140 -8.61 10.73 -1.04
CA PRO A 140 -9.46 9.60 -1.37
C PRO A 140 -8.70 8.26 -1.42
N LEU A 141 -9.28 7.21 -0.85
CA LEU A 141 -8.67 5.88 -0.78
C LEU A 141 -9.56 4.80 -1.40
N PHE A 142 -8.97 3.92 -2.22
CA PHE A 142 -9.63 2.71 -2.67
C PHE A 142 -8.89 1.46 -2.18
N VAL A 143 -9.59 0.64 -1.40
CA VAL A 143 -9.07 -0.64 -0.88
C VAL A 143 -9.70 -1.82 -1.64
N LEU A 144 -8.86 -2.69 -2.19
CA LEU A 144 -9.25 -3.92 -2.86
C LEU A 144 -8.65 -5.14 -2.16
N HIS A 145 -9.44 -6.17 -1.86
CA HIS A 145 -8.96 -7.37 -1.15
C HIS A 145 -9.65 -8.66 -1.64
N GLY A 146 -9.02 -9.80 -1.42
CA GLY A 146 -9.68 -11.11 -1.54
C GLY A 146 -10.04 -11.65 -0.16
N GLU A 147 -11.29 -12.08 0.04
CA GLU A 147 -11.78 -12.53 1.36
C GLU A 147 -10.95 -13.69 1.93
N ASN A 148 -10.43 -14.58 1.06
CA ASN A 148 -9.69 -15.76 1.47
C ASN A 148 -8.17 -15.57 1.44
N ASP A 149 -7.67 -14.34 1.62
CA ASP A 149 -6.24 -14.05 1.58
C ASP A 149 -5.48 -14.77 2.73
N PRO A 150 -4.61 -15.75 2.41
CA PRO A 150 -3.89 -16.52 3.43
C PRO A 150 -2.61 -15.82 3.92
N ARG A 151 -2.35 -14.59 3.46
CA ARG A 151 -1.15 -13.82 3.78
C ARG A 151 -1.50 -12.59 4.59
N VAL A 152 -2.46 -11.80 4.12
CA VAL A 152 -2.92 -10.56 4.76
C VAL A 152 -4.42 -10.73 5.00
N PRO A 153 -4.85 -10.96 6.25
CA PRO A 153 -6.27 -11.17 6.54
C PRO A 153 -7.14 -10.01 6.03
N VAL A 154 -8.34 -10.31 5.53
CA VAL A 154 -9.28 -9.29 5.02
C VAL A 154 -9.65 -8.23 6.07
N SER A 155 -9.55 -8.56 7.36
CA SER A 155 -9.73 -7.61 8.46
C SER A 155 -8.79 -6.41 8.37
N GLU A 156 -7.62 -6.54 7.74
CA GLU A 156 -6.69 -5.43 7.50
C GLU A 156 -7.27 -4.37 6.56
N ALA A 157 -8.01 -4.80 5.54
CA ALA A 157 -8.73 -3.89 4.66
C ALA A 157 -9.98 -3.31 5.32
N GLU A 158 -10.71 -4.12 6.09
CA GLU A 158 -11.94 -3.68 6.76
C GLU A 158 -11.66 -2.58 7.79
N GLN A 159 -10.63 -2.74 8.63
CA GLN A 159 -10.27 -1.73 9.63
C GLN A 159 -9.92 -0.38 8.99
N ILE A 160 -9.10 -0.37 7.92
CA ILE A 160 -8.72 0.87 7.23
C ILE A 160 -9.93 1.54 6.60
N VAL A 161 -10.80 0.76 5.95
CA VAL A 161 -11.99 1.33 5.29
C VAL A 161 -12.92 1.97 6.29
N ASP A 162 -13.13 1.34 7.43
CA ASP A 162 -14.03 1.87 8.46
C ASP A 162 -13.41 3.10 9.14
N ASP A 163 -12.12 3.06 9.50
CA ASP A 163 -11.41 4.19 10.11
C ASP A 163 -11.32 5.41 9.19
N VAL A 164 -11.06 5.24 7.89
CA VAL A 164 -11.02 6.35 6.91
C VAL A 164 -12.43 6.91 6.67
N ARG A 165 -13.44 6.05 6.63
CA ARG A 165 -14.84 6.47 6.44
C ARG A 165 -15.33 7.33 7.61
N ASP A 166 -15.00 6.95 8.84
CA ASP A 166 -15.44 7.64 10.05
C ASP A 166 -14.89 9.08 10.15
N GLN A 167 -13.78 9.35 9.47
CA GLN A 167 -13.20 10.70 9.35
C GLN A 167 -13.84 11.56 8.26
N GLY A 168 -14.71 10.99 7.43
CA GLY A 168 -15.37 11.69 6.32
C GLY A 168 -14.52 11.79 5.05
N VAL A 169 -13.41 11.04 4.96
CA VAL A 169 -12.58 10.96 3.76
C VAL A 169 -13.23 10.00 2.76
N PRO A 170 -13.31 10.33 1.46
CA PRO A 170 -13.86 9.43 0.46
C PRO A 170 -13.12 8.09 0.43
N VAL A 171 -13.83 6.99 0.71
CA VAL A 171 -13.24 5.65 0.69
C VAL A 171 -14.11 4.65 -0.03
N ARG A 172 -13.51 3.90 -0.96
CA ARG A 172 -14.14 2.80 -1.70
C ARG A 172 -13.57 1.47 -1.21
N LYS A 173 -14.43 0.45 -1.14
CA LYS A 173 -14.06 -0.93 -0.76
C LYS A 173 -14.54 -1.90 -1.83
N LEU A 174 -13.68 -2.81 -2.27
CA LEU A 174 -14.03 -3.93 -3.16
C LEU A 174 -13.39 -5.22 -2.64
N ILE A 175 -14.21 -6.09 -2.06
CA ILE A 175 -13.81 -7.41 -1.57
C ILE A 175 -14.35 -8.48 -2.51
N PHE A 176 -13.47 -9.37 -2.96
CA PHE A 176 -13.86 -10.55 -3.74
C PHE A 176 -13.94 -11.76 -2.79
N ASP A 177 -15.15 -12.29 -2.61
CA ASP A 177 -15.46 -13.45 -1.74
C ASP A 177 -14.78 -14.75 -2.22
N ASP A 178 -14.35 -14.77 -3.48
CA ASP A 178 -13.87 -15.93 -4.19
C ASP A 178 -12.39 -15.82 -4.65
N GLU A 179 -11.65 -14.85 -4.10
CA GLU A 179 -10.20 -14.62 -4.28
C GLU A 179 -9.43 -14.67 -2.95
N GLY A 180 -8.10 -14.62 -3.04
CA GLY A 180 -7.19 -14.57 -1.90
C GLY A 180 -6.16 -13.44 -2.04
N HIS A 181 -4.86 -13.77 -1.94
CA HIS A 181 -3.78 -12.77 -2.05
C HIS A 181 -3.52 -12.33 -3.49
N GLY A 182 -4.45 -11.53 -4.03
CA GLY A 182 -4.50 -11.09 -5.42
C GLY A 182 -5.62 -11.75 -6.21
N PHE A 183 -5.88 -11.24 -7.42
CA PHE A 183 -7.03 -11.62 -8.24
C PHE A 183 -6.62 -12.56 -9.37
N SER A 184 -7.00 -13.82 -9.26
CA SER A 184 -6.64 -14.87 -10.22
C SER A 184 -7.66 -14.99 -11.36
N LYS A 185 -8.95 -14.82 -11.05
CA LYS A 185 -10.04 -14.96 -12.01
C LYS A 185 -10.04 -13.79 -12.98
N LEU A 186 -10.30 -14.08 -14.26
CA LEU A 186 -10.28 -13.05 -15.29
C LEU A 186 -11.37 -11.99 -15.06
N GLU A 187 -12.56 -12.42 -14.66
CA GLU A 187 -13.68 -11.50 -14.44
C GLU A 187 -13.41 -10.58 -13.25
N ASN A 188 -12.88 -11.11 -12.15
CA ASN A 188 -12.48 -10.30 -10.99
C ASN A 188 -11.36 -9.32 -11.33
N ARG A 189 -10.36 -9.73 -12.13
CA ARG A 189 -9.33 -8.80 -12.62
C ARG A 189 -9.90 -7.69 -13.48
N LYS A 190 -10.83 -7.99 -14.39
CA LYS A 190 -11.49 -6.95 -15.21
C LYS A 190 -12.25 -5.98 -14.33
N GLN A 191 -13.05 -6.50 -13.38
CA GLN A 191 -13.81 -5.67 -12.45
C GLN A 191 -12.89 -4.79 -11.59
N ALA A 192 -11.86 -5.37 -10.99
CA ALA A 192 -10.89 -4.63 -10.18
C ALA A 192 -10.21 -3.52 -10.99
N TYR A 193 -9.74 -3.83 -12.20
CA TYR A 193 -9.03 -2.85 -13.03
C TYR A 193 -9.95 -1.72 -13.50
N SER A 194 -11.16 -2.03 -13.96
CA SER A 194 -12.15 -1.02 -14.35
C SER A 194 -12.53 -0.14 -13.16
N ALA A 195 -12.83 -0.74 -12.00
CA ALA A 195 -13.23 0.00 -10.81
C ALA A 195 -12.11 0.93 -10.30
N VAL A 196 -10.83 0.53 -10.46
CA VAL A 196 -9.70 1.39 -10.11
C VAL A 196 -9.66 2.61 -11.02
N VAL A 197 -9.78 2.44 -12.34
CA VAL A 197 -9.80 3.60 -13.27
C VAL A 197 -11.01 4.49 -13.01
N GLU A 198 -12.20 3.92 -12.80
CA GLU A 198 -13.40 4.68 -12.44
C GLU A 198 -13.23 5.51 -11.15
N PHE A 199 -12.52 4.96 -10.17
CA PHE A 199 -12.20 5.67 -8.93
C PHE A 199 -11.21 6.81 -9.17
N LEU A 200 -10.16 6.58 -9.97
CA LEU A 200 -9.18 7.61 -10.28
C LEU A 200 -9.81 8.74 -11.11
N ASP A 201 -10.64 8.42 -12.11
CA ASP A 201 -11.32 9.42 -12.95
C ASP A 201 -12.29 10.32 -12.15
N GLU A 202 -12.79 9.83 -11.01
CA GLU A 202 -13.67 10.58 -10.10
C GLU A 202 -12.89 11.54 -9.19
N HIS A 203 -11.64 11.21 -8.84
CA HIS A 203 -10.91 11.88 -7.76
C HIS A 203 -9.63 12.60 -8.21
N VAL A 204 -9.15 12.39 -9.44
CA VAL A 204 -7.85 12.89 -9.95
C VAL A 204 -8.03 13.69 -11.25
#